data_AF-A0A6L7N5G9-F1
#
_entry.id   AF-A0A6L7N5G9-F1
#
_cell.length_a   1.000
_cell.length_b   1.000
_cell.length_c   1.000
_cell.angle_alpha   90.00
_cell.angle_beta   90.00
_cell.angle_gamma   90.00
#
_symmetry.space_group_name_H-M   'P 1'
#
loop_
_entity.id
_entity.type
_entity.pdbx_description
1 polymer ?
#
loop_
_entity_poly.entity_id
_entity_poly.type
_entity_poly.pdbx_seq_one_letter_code
_entity_poly.pdbx_strand_id
1 'polypeptide(L)'
;MAVLESHTDPHADTQGRGVRRPRPGHPGGNEGASSGCRIRGNSRLRPRPLPHGGRPDPAGRGLARTGRVGPSLAVPRRPTPGRSGCAGRSRLLRLGRPSETSPRHVELNLNPSYYVDPGIFRRERTGLLSRSWQLLGPAGRVSGPGQYLSEDIAGIKVLAVRGSDGELRAFRNVCRHRGAQLLERGGGRLKTIRCPYHCWTYSDAGQLMHAPWFGEDPDFNAADWPLERIPVDTWRGLLFVAVDPAESLGEQLGAAREALDDVGIESYGHGETVRVEFEANWKVYTDNFVEGYHIPGIHPEFHASVDFEQFRTTASDNLVTMTAPPRDGLFYLGRWYWMWPNWTLSLFSGGMNTSRINPLGPDRTELIYDFYFEDLGAGTAKSRARTVAQNLDVVREDFGICASTHRNYASGGYRPGPLSPRHEQGVHWFQSRYLACLDA
;
A
#
# COMPACT_ATOMS: atom_id res chain seq x y z
N MET A 1 -20.30 6.40 25.91
CA MET A 1 -21.32 5.42 26.32
C MET A 1 -21.71 4.58 25.10
N ALA A 2 -21.11 3.40 25.00
CA ALA A 2 -21.53 2.30 24.12
C ALA A 2 -21.02 1.03 24.80
N VAL A 3 -21.93 0.08 25.00
CA VAL A 3 -21.79 -1.10 25.86
C VAL A 3 -21.06 -2.21 25.09
N LEU A 4 -19.99 -2.76 25.68
CA LEU A 4 -19.33 -3.99 25.23
C LEU A 4 -19.99 -5.17 25.97
N GLU A 5 -20.67 -6.05 25.23
CA GLU A 5 -21.16 -7.32 25.76
C GLU A 5 -20.03 -8.37 25.69
N SER A 6 -19.59 -8.80 26.87
CA SER A 6 -18.69 -9.94 27.07
C SER A 6 -19.52 -11.18 27.37
N HIS A 7 -19.51 -12.18 26.48
CA HIS A 7 -20.02 -13.51 26.80
C HIS A 7 -18.95 -14.35 27.49
N THR A 8 -19.10 -14.54 28.80
CA THR A 8 -18.47 -15.60 29.58
C THR A 8 -19.45 -16.75 29.74
N ASP A 9 -19.00 -17.96 29.43
CA ASP A 9 -19.73 -19.21 29.62
C ASP A 9 -19.10 -19.97 30.79
N PRO A 10 -19.86 -20.37 31.81
CA PRO A 10 -19.44 -21.43 32.72
C PRO A 10 -20.54 -22.49 32.86
N HIS A 11 -20.19 -23.76 32.68
CA HIS A 11 -20.23 -24.77 33.74
C HIS A 11 -20.04 -26.19 33.19
N ALA A 12 -19.29 -26.95 33.98
CA ALA A 12 -19.06 -28.37 33.83
C ALA A 12 -20.09 -29.21 34.60
N ASP A 13 -20.18 -30.46 34.14
CA ASP A 13 -20.41 -31.70 34.89
C ASP A 13 -21.85 -32.21 35.06
N THR A 14 -22.12 -33.38 34.45
CA THR A 14 -22.68 -34.57 35.14
C THR A 14 -22.76 -35.80 34.22
N GLN A 15 -21.96 -36.80 34.59
CA GLN A 15 -22.13 -38.27 34.50
C GLN A 15 -23.25 -38.90 33.65
N GLY A 16 -22.89 -39.92 32.85
CA GLY A 16 -23.85 -40.88 32.30
C GLY A 16 -23.24 -42.02 31.48
N ARG A 17 -23.19 -43.22 32.08
CA ARG A 17 -22.62 -44.49 31.58
C ARG A 17 -23.26 -45.00 30.26
N GLY A 18 -22.50 -45.74 29.46
CA GLY A 18 -23.08 -46.63 28.44
C GLY A 18 -22.12 -47.23 27.40
N VAL A 19 -21.45 -48.32 27.76
CA VAL A 19 -20.67 -49.19 26.85
C VAL A 19 -21.60 -49.96 25.90
N ARG A 20 -21.30 -50.01 24.60
CA ARG A 20 -21.54 -51.18 23.72
C ARG A 20 -20.70 -51.11 22.44
N ARG A 21 -19.90 -52.16 22.21
CA ARG A 21 -19.08 -52.45 21.03
C ARG A 21 -19.86 -53.33 20.00
N PRO A 22 -19.34 -53.50 18.76
CA PRO A 22 -20.11 -53.62 17.52
C PRO A 22 -20.30 -55.06 17.02
N ARG A 23 -21.14 -55.25 15.99
CA ARG A 23 -21.12 -56.45 15.12
C ARG A 23 -21.51 -56.12 13.65
N PRO A 24 -21.10 -56.99 12.69
CA PRO A 24 -20.77 -56.61 11.31
C PRO A 24 -21.73 -57.17 10.24
N GLY A 25 -21.60 -56.67 9.00
CA GLY A 25 -22.21 -57.27 7.80
C GLY A 25 -21.67 -56.67 6.49
N HIS A 26 -21.03 -57.52 5.67
CA HIS A 26 -20.59 -57.33 4.26
C HIS A 26 -21.69 -57.82 3.28
N PRO A 27 -21.52 -57.82 1.93
CA PRO A 27 -20.91 -56.87 0.98
C PRO A 27 -21.79 -56.62 -0.29
N GLY A 28 -21.32 -55.79 -1.24
CA GLY A 28 -21.86 -55.64 -2.61
C GLY A 28 -22.48 -54.25 -2.85
N GLY A 29 -22.28 -53.53 -3.93
CA GLY A 29 -21.64 -53.77 -5.22
C GLY A 29 -21.49 -52.43 -5.96
N ASN A 30 -20.89 -52.52 -7.13
CA ASN A 30 -20.47 -51.49 -8.09
C ASN A 30 -21.54 -50.42 -8.42
N GLU A 31 -21.11 -49.16 -8.65
CA GLU A 31 -21.37 -48.37 -9.88
C GLU A 31 -21.05 -46.88 -9.68
N GLY A 32 -20.33 -46.32 -10.66
CA GLY A 32 -19.95 -44.92 -10.70
C GLY A 32 -21.10 -44.01 -11.08
N ALA A 33 -21.13 -42.82 -10.48
CA ALA A 33 -21.87 -41.69 -11.02
C ALA A 33 -21.25 -40.38 -10.53
N SER A 34 -20.91 -39.54 -11.51
CA SER A 34 -20.50 -38.15 -11.43
C SER A 34 -21.29 -37.34 -10.40
N SER A 35 -20.60 -36.74 -9.43
CA SER A 35 -21.17 -35.81 -8.46
C SER A 35 -21.31 -34.41 -9.07
N GLY A 36 -22.51 -34.13 -9.58
CA GLY A 36 -22.97 -32.80 -9.94
C GLY A 36 -23.01 -31.85 -8.73
N CYS A 37 -22.54 -30.62 -8.96
CA CYS A 37 -22.55 -29.53 -7.99
C CYS A 37 -23.99 -29.06 -7.72
N ARG A 38 -24.49 -29.28 -6.49
CA ARG A 38 -25.74 -28.68 -6.01
C ARG A 38 -25.45 -27.31 -5.41
N ILE A 39 -25.79 -26.25 -6.14
CA ILE A 39 -25.86 -24.89 -5.59
C ILE A 39 -27.23 -24.73 -4.90
N ARG A 40 -27.23 -24.53 -3.59
CA ARG A 40 -28.43 -24.12 -2.84
C ARG A 40 -28.70 -22.64 -3.12
N GLY A 41 -29.67 -22.35 -3.98
CA GLY A 41 -30.20 -21.00 -4.15
C GLY A 41 -31.24 -20.68 -3.07
N ASN A 42 -31.06 -19.57 -2.35
CA ASN A 42 -32.09 -19.02 -1.48
C ASN A 42 -32.62 -17.70 -2.05
N SER A 43 -33.86 -17.79 -2.52
CA SER A 43 -34.95 -16.80 -2.58
C SER A 43 -34.69 -15.26 -2.61
N ARG A 44 -35.22 -14.68 -3.69
CA ARG A 44 -36.17 -13.54 -3.75
C ARG A 44 -35.66 -12.15 -3.32
N LEU A 45 -35.28 -11.35 -4.32
CA LEU A 45 -35.44 -9.90 -4.31
C LEU A 45 -36.18 -9.46 -5.58
N ARG A 46 -37.31 -8.76 -5.40
CA ARG A 46 -38.12 -8.14 -6.46
C ARG A 46 -37.49 -6.79 -6.86
N PRO A 47 -37.42 -6.42 -8.15
CA PRO A 47 -36.96 -5.09 -8.54
C PRO A 47 -38.09 -4.04 -8.38
N ARG A 48 -37.74 -2.86 -7.83
CA ARG A 48 -38.56 -1.64 -7.89
C ARG A 48 -38.39 -0.96 -9.26
N PRO A 49 -39.44 -0.33 -9.83
CA PRO A 49 -39.36 0.33 -11.13
C PRO A 49 -38.71 1.72 -11.04
N LEU A 50 -37.91 2.07 -12.06
CA LEU A 50 -37.42 3.42 -12.33
C LEU A 50 -38.49 4.22 -13.09
N PRO A 51 -38.63 5.55 -12.88
CA PRO A 51 -39.51 6.37 -13.69
C PRO A 51 -38.87 6.75 -15.04
N HIS A 52 -39.65 6.59 -16.11
CA HIS A 52 -39.42 7.16 -17.44
C HIS A 52 -39.80 8.65 -17.47
N GLY A 53 -39.09 9.45 -18.29
CA GLY A 53 -39.65 10.67 -18.87
C GLY A 53 -38.63 11.74 -19.24
N GLY A 54 -38.35 11.89 -20.54
CA GLY A 54 -37.62 13.02 -21.11
C GLY A 54 -37.21 12.79 -22.56
N ARG A 55 -38.10 13.12 -23.51
CA ARG A 55 -37.88 13.05 -24.96
C ARG A 55 -36.90 14.15 -25.45
N PRO A 56 -36.29 13.96 -26.63
CA PRO A 56 -35.35 14.89 -27.24
C PRO A 56 -36.08 15.92 -28.13
N ASP A 57 -35.45 17.08 -28.36
CA ASP A 57 -35.85 18.02 -29.40
C ASP A 57 -34.66 18.30 -30.36
N PRO A 58 -34.92 18.70 -31.62
CA PRO A 58 -34.06 18.36 -32.75
C PRO A 58 -33.47 19.58 -33.50
N ALA A 59 -32.56 19.23 -34.41
CA ALA A 59 -32.24 19.90 -35.67
C ALA A 59 -31.48 21.25 -35.65
N GLY A 60 -30.30 21.21 -36.29
CA GLY A 60 -29.57 22.38 -36.75
C GLY A 60 -28.51 22.00 -37.79
N ARG A 61 -28.92 22.00 -39.06
CA ARG A 61 -28.13 21.99 -40.33
C ARG A 61 -26.77 22.70 -40.15
N GLY A 62 -25.63 22.24 -40.67
CA GLY A 62 -25.34 21.64 -41.96
C GLY A 62 -24.32 22.55 -42.66
N LEU A 63 -23.19 22.00 -43.13
CA LEU A 63 -22.48 22.39 -44.37
C LEU A 63 -21.18 21.57 -44.50
N ALA A 64 -21.19 20.69 -45.49
CA ALA A 64 -20.01 20.07 -46.04
C ALA A 64 -19.19 21.10 -46.82
N ARG A 65 -17.86 21.06 -46.69
CA ARG A 65 -16.96 21.54 -47.73
C ARG A 65 -15.81 20.54 -47.92
N THR A 66 -15.79 20.03 -49.13
CA THR A 66 -14.77 19.19 -49.76
C THR A 66 -13.45 19.93 -49.90
N GLY A 67 -12.33 19.20 -49.75
CA GLY A 67 -11.01 19.70 -50.14
C GLY A 67 -9.90 18.68 -49.90
N ARG A 68 -9.70 17.75 -50.84
CA ARG A 68 -8.46 16.96 -50.96
C ARG A 68 -7.39 17.85 -51.62
N VAL A 69 -6.24 18.03 -50.96
CA VAL A 69 -4.90 18.11 -51.60
C VAL A 69 -3.87 17.71 -50.53
N GLY A 70 -3.03 16.72 -50.82
CA GLY A 70 -1.74 16.54 -50.14
C GLY A 70 -0.61 16.65 -51.17
N PRO A 71 0.63 16.26 -50.87
CA PRO A 71 1.42 16.47 -49.65
C PRO A 71 2.66 17.34 -49.96
N SER A 72 3.34 17.91 -48.96
CA SER A 72 4.72 18.36 -49.14
C SER A 72 5.56 18.18 -47.88
N LEU A 73 6.68 17.52 -48.11
CA LEU A 73 7.80 17.24 -47.22
C LEU A 73 8.52 18.52 -46.80
N ALA A 74 8.97 18.61 -45.54
CA ALA A 74 10.26 19.22 -45.19
C ALA A 74 10.60 18.98 -43.71
N VAL A 75 11.68 18.23 -43.49
CA VAL A 75 12.41 18.05 -42.23
C VAL A 75 13.44 19.16 -42.08
N PRO A 76 13.61 19.82 -40.93
CA PRO A 76 14.84 20.54 -40.62
C PRO A 76 15.79 19.67 -39.78
N ARG A 77 17.03 19.57 -40.28
CA ARG A 77 18.17 18.86 -39.68
C ARG A 77 18.79 19.66 -38.52
N ARG A 78 19.27 18.92 -37.51
CA ARG A 78 20.21 19.35 -36.47
C ARG A 78 21.54 19.84 -37.06
N PRO A 79 22.22 20.77 -36.38
CA PRO A 79 23.68 20.87 -36.47
C PRO A 79 24.37 20.83 -35.08
N THR A 80 25.32 19.91 -34.95
CA THR A 80 26.53 19.99 -34.10
C THR A 80 27.66 19.30 -34.88
N PRO A 81 28.98 19.45 -34.57
CA PRO A 81 29.61 20.17 -33.46
C PRO A 81 30.77 21.11 -33.90
N GLY A 82 31.07 22.13 -33.09
CA GLY A 82 32.28 22.95 -33.21
C GLY A 82 33.10 22.93 -31.92
N ARG A 83 34.23 22.22 -31.95
CA ARG A 83 35.29 22.29 -30.92
C ARG A 83 36.15 23.53 -31.20
N SER A 84 36.32 24.38 -30.20
CA SER A 84 37.46 25.29 -30.12
C SER A 84 37.77 25.59 -28.65
N GLY A 85 38.88 25.04 -28.15
CA GLY A 85 39.44 25.41 -26.86
C GLY A 85 40.09 26.78 -26.93
N CYS A 86 40.06 27.51 -25.82
CA CYS A 86 40.98 28.61 -25.57
C CYS A 86 41.24 28.72 -24.06
N ALA A 87 42.51 28.71 -23.70
CA ALA A 87 43.01 28.79 -22.35
C ALA A 87 43.07 30.26 -21.86
N GLY A 88 42.94 30.43 -20.54
CA GLY A 88 43.60 31.49 -19.80
C GLY A 88 42.75 32.72 -19.45
N ARG A 89 42.39 32.86 -18.16
CA ARG A 89 42.98 33.83 -17.22
C ARG A 89 42.13 33.91 -15.95
N SER A 90 42.75 33.53 -14.85
CA SER A 90 42.25 33.64 -13.48
C SER A 90 42.09 35.12 -13.11
N ARG A 91 40.85 35.55 -12.87
CA ARG A 91 40.56 36.86 -12.27
C ARG A 91 40.02 36.60 -10.87
N LEU A 92 40.81 36.91 -9.85
CA LEU A 92 40.34 36.96 -8.46
C LEU A 92 39.17 37.94 -8.37
N LEU A 93 37.96 37.41 -8.24
CA LEU A 93 36.78 38.17 -7.85
C LEU A 93 36.87 38.42 -6.34
N ARG A 94 37.01 39.68 -5.96
CA ARG A 94 36.83 40.13 -4.58
C ARG A 94 35.43 39.73 -4.13
N LEU A 95 35.34 38.96 -3.04
CA LEU A 95 34.10 38.64 -2.34
C LEU A 95 33.45 39.95 -1.87
N GLY A 96 32.45 40.42 -2.63
CA GLY A 96 31.50 41.41 -2.15
C GLY A 96 30.67 40.79 -1.04
N ARG A 97 30.40 41.55 0.03
CA ARG A 97 29.44 41.21 1.08
C ARG A 97 28.12 40.71 0.46
N PRO A 98 27.49 39.64 0.98
CA PRO A 98 26.19 39.23 0.50
C PRO A 98 25.19 40.36 0.76
N SER A 99 24.56 40.85 -0.32
CA SER A 99 23.41 41.73 -0.23
C SER A 99 22.24 40.92 0.31
N GLU A 100 21.84 41.20 1.55
CA GLU A 100 20.56 40.77 2.10
C GLU A 100 19.41 41.31 1.25
N THR A 101 18.29 40.56 1.24
CA THR A 101 17.01 40.79 0.54
C THR A 101 16.84 40.12 -0.83
N SER A 102 17.08 38.80 -0.90
CA SER A 102 16.13 37.98 -1.67
C SER A 102 14.80 37.95 -0.91
N PRO A 103 13.64 38.04 -1.59
CA PRO A 103 12.34 37.88 -0.92
C PRO A 103 12.33 36.55 -0.16
N ARG A 104 11.91 36.56 1.10
CA ARG A 104 11.76 35.33 1.89
C ARG A 104 10.70 34.49 1.20
N HIS A 105 11.11 33.45 0.47
CA HIS A 105 10.19 32.45 -0.06
C HIS A 105 9.68 31.65 1.13
N VAL A 106 8.38 31.76 1.40
CA VAL A 106 7.72 31.02 2.47
C VAL A 106 7.10 29.80 1.81
N GLU A 107 7.58 28.62 2.15
CA GLU A 107 7.00 27.38 1.66
C GLU A 107 5.61 27.20 2.24
N LEU A 108 4.63 27.01 1.37
CA LEU A 108 3.23 26.82 1.75
C LEU A 108 2.88 25.34 1.69
N ASN A 109 1.94 24.94 2.53
CA ASN A 109 1.31 23.63 2.47
C ASN A 109 0.59 23.43 1.12
N LEU A 110 0.28 22.18 0.76
CA LEU A 110 -0.48 21.87 -0.45
C LEU A 110 -1.86 22.56 -0.47
N ASN A 111 -2.32 22.86 -1.68
CA ASN A 111 -3.70 23.31 -1.88
C ASN A 111 -4.68 22.22 -1.39
N PRO A 112 -5.73 22.57 -0.61
CA PRO A 112 -6.68 21.59 -0.09
C PRO A 112 -7.31 20.69 -1.15
N SER A 113 -7.41 21.14 -2.42
CA SER A 113 -7.87 20.31 -3.55
C SER A 113 -7.09 19.01 -3.70
N TYR A 114 -5.77 18.99 -3.44
CA TYR A 114 -4.95 17.77 -3.49
C TYR A 114 -5.39 16.70 -2.50
N TYR A 115 -6.04 17.07 -1.39
CA TYR A 115 -6.50 16.14 -0.39
C TYR A 115 -7.95 15.68 -0.62
N VAL A 116 -8.79 16.48 -1.28
CA VAL A 116 -10.24 16.24 -1.31
C VAL A 116 -10.81 15.97 -2.72
N ASP A 117 -10.11 16.32 -3.80
CA ASP A 117 -10.60 16.12 -5.16
C ASP A 117 -10.52 14.63 -5.57
N PRO A 118 -11.66 13.96 -5.85
CA PRO A 118 -11.67 12.57 -6.31
C PRO A 118 -10.95 12.37 -7.66
N GLY A 119 -10.86 13.41 -8.49
CA GLY A 119 -10.10 13.42 -9.73
C GLY A 119 -8.60 13.32 -9.50
N ILE A 120 -8.08 14.04 -8.49
CA ILE A 120 -6.68 13.94 -8.06
C ILE A 120 -6.42 12.54 -7.50
N PHE A 121 -7.30 12.03 -6.64
CA PHE A 121 -7.17 10.69 -6.10
C PHE A 121 -7.08 9.60 -7.19
N ARG A 122 -7.89 9.71 -8.26
CA ARG A 122 -7.77 8.79 -9.41
C ARG A 122 -6.40 8.88 -10.07
N ARG A 123 -5.86 10.09 -10.28
CA ARG A 123 -4.51 10.28 -10.86
C ARG A 123 -3.43 9.73 -9.95
N GLU A 124 -3.52 9.91 -8.63
CA GLU A 124 -2.57 9.33 -7.67
C GLU A 124 -2.54 7.81 -7.78
N ARG A 125 -3.71 7.16 -7.83
CA ARG A 125 -3.79 5.70 -7.93
C ARG A 125 -3.11 5.15 -9.18
N THR A 126 -3.28 5.79 -10.33
CA THR A 126 -2.78 5.28 -11.61
C THR A 126 -1.41 5.81 -12.01
N GLY A 127 -1.06 7.03 -11.60
CA GLY A 127 0.14 7.75 -12.00
C GLY A 127 1.25 7.74 -10.94
N LEU A 128 0.91 7.55 -9.67
CA LEU A 128 1.89 7.55 -8.58
C LEU A 128 1.97 6.16 -7.94
N LEU A 129 0.89 5.72 -7.29
CA LEU A 129 0.92 4.53 -6.44
C LEU A 129 1.11 3.23 -7.25
N SER A 130 0.45 3.08 -8.41
CA SER A 130 0.66 1.89 -9.27
C SER A 130 2.00 1.90 -10.02
N ARG A 131 2.64 3.09 -10.11
CA ARG A 131 3.95 3.29 -10.72
C ARG A 131 5.11 3.24 -9.71
N SER A 132 4.81 2.89 -8.47
CA SER A 132 5.79 2.71 -7.39
C SER A 132 5.71 1.31 -6.82
N TRP A 133 6.82 0.83 -6.27
CA TRP A 133 6.87 -0.33 -5.40
C TRP A 133 6.09 -0.06 -4.11
N GLN A 134 5.30 -1.04 -3.70
CA GLN A 134 4.43 -0.99 -2.54
C GLN A 134 4.80 -2.14 -1.60
N LEU A 135 5.01 -1.82 -0.32
CA LEU A 135 5.22 -2.82 0.72
C LEU A 135 3.99 -3.72 0.80
N LEU A 136 4.14 -5.01 0.52
CA LEU A 136 3.05 -5.98 0.58
C LEU A 136 2.91 -6.59 1.99
N GLY A 137 4.01 -6.70 2.72
CA GLY A 137 4.07 -7.27 4.07
C GLY A 137 5.36 -8.08 4.29
N PRO A 138 5.37 -9.03 5.25
CA PRO A 138 6.54 -9.84 5.56
C PRO A 138 6.86 -10.85 4.45
N ALA A 139 8.12 -10.92 4.00
CA ALA A 139 8.57 -11.93 3.02
C ALA A 139 8.45 -13.36 3.55
N GLY A 140 8.52 -13.54 4.88
CA GLY A 140 8.29 -14.83 5.55
C GLY A 140 6.92 -15.46 5.24
N ARG A 141 5.92 -14.66 4.85
CA ARG A 141 4.58 -15.12 4.44
C ARG A 141 4.60 -15.91 3.13
N VAL A 142 5.68 -15.83 2.34
CA VAL A 142 5.89 -16.51 1.05
C VAL A 142 7.26 -17.20 0.99
N SER A 143 7.70 -17.77 2.12
CA SER A 143 9.00 -18.42 2.26
C SER A 143 9.04 -19.84 1.66
N GLY A 144 7.92 -20.57 1.71
CA GLY A 144 7.83 -21.96 1.28
C GLY A 144 6.88 -22.19 0.10
N PRO A 145 7.09 -23.25 -0.70
CA PRO A 145 6.26 -23.60 -1.84
C PRO A 145 4.76 -23.58 -1.58
N GLY A 146 4.01 -22.97 -2.49
CA GLY A 146 2.57 -22.78 -2.45
C GLY A 146 2.08 -21.71 -1.48
N GLN A 147 2.94 -21.14 -0.64
CA GLN A 147 2.54 -20.04 0.25
C GLN A 147 2.28 -18.77 -0.56
N TYR A 148 1.22 -18.06 -0.20
CA TYR A 148 0.82 -16.83 -0.86
C TYR A 148 0.43 -15.74 0.13
N LEU A 149 0.50 -14.49 -0.33
CA LEU A 149 -0.03 -13.30 0.31
C LEU A 149 -0.84 -12.49 -0.72
N SER A 150 -2.08 -12.15 -0.39
CA SER A 150 -3.00 -11.37 -1.21
C SER A 150 -3.40 -10.10 -0.48
N GLU A 151 -3.27 -8.97 -1.15
CA GLU A 151 -3.53 -7.63 -0.62
C GLU A 151 -3.98 -6.70 -1.75
N ASP A 152 -4.42 -5.50 -1.41
CA ASP A 152 -4.72 -4.46 -2.37
C ASP A 152 -3.59 -3.41 -2.34
N ILE A 153 -3.12 -2.94 -3.50
CA ILE A 153 -2.16 -1.84 -3.65
C ILE A 153 -2.72 -0.81 -4.62
N ALA A 154 -2.73 0.48 -4.28
CA ALA A 154 -3.35 1.50 -5.14
C ALA A 154 -4.81 1.15 -5.57
N GLY A 155 -5.53 0.40 -4.71
CA GLY A 155 -6.85 -0.19 -5.00
C GLY A 155 -6.89 -1.22 -6.14
N ILE A 156 -5.74 -1.81 -6.48
CA ILE A 156 -5.57 -2.93 -7.40
C ILE A 156 -5.33 -4.18 -6.56
N LYS A 157 -6.13 -5.22 -6.78
CA LYS A 157 -5.99 -6.50 -6.08
C LYS A 157 -4.80 -7.25 -6.62
N VAL A 158 -3.90 -7.68 -5.74
CA VAL A 158 -2.66 -8.37 -6.11
C VAL A 158 -2.44 -9.60 -5.23
N LEU A 159 -1.69 -10.56 -5.74
CA LEU A 159 -1.23 -11.69 -4.96
C LEU A 159 0.24 -11.99 -5.28
N ALA A 160 1.02 -12.32 -4.26
CA ALA A 160 2.36 -12.88 -4.38
C ALA A 160 2.33 -14.35 -3.93
N VAL A 161 3.06 -15.22 -4.62
CA VAL A 161 3.11 -16.66 -4.35
C VAL A 161 4.53 -17.19 -4.56
N ARG A 162 4.95 -18.08 -3.66
CA ARG A 162 6.13 -18.93 -3.87
C ARG A 162 5.69 -20.17 -4.65
N GLY A 163 6.16 -20.31 -5.88
CA GLY A 163 5.86 -21.47 -6.71
C GLY A 163 6.38 -22.77 -6.12
N SER A 164 5.84 -23.88 -6.59
CA SER A 164 6.33 -25.23 -6.31
C SER A 164 7.77 -25.46 -6.77
N ASP A 165 8.22 -24.68 -7.74
CA ASP A 165 9.60 -24.58 -8.22
C ASP A 165 10.51 -23.68 -7.37
N GLY A 166 9.98 -23.06 -6.31
CA GLY A 166 10.74 -22.16 -5.44
C GLY A 166 10.83 -20.71 -5.93
N GLU A 167 10.29 -20.40 -7.11
CA GLU A 167 10.34 -19.05 -7.67
C GLU A 167 9.28 -18.13 -7.03
N LEU A 168 9.65 -16.88 -6.74
CA LEU A 168 8.72 -15.87 -6.25
C LEU A 168 8.03 -15.20 -7.43
N ARG A 169 6.69 -15.11 -7.37
CA ARG A 169 5.88 -14.49 -8.43
C ARG A 169 4.80 -13.63 -7.84
N ALA A 170 4.38 -12.60 -8.57
CA ALA A 170 3.15 -11.89 -8.26
C ALA A 170 2.28 -11.72 -9.50
N PHE A 171 0.98 -11.58 -9.25
CA PHE A 171 -0.05 -11.42 -10.27
C PHE A 171 -1.07 -10.37 -9.82
N ARG A 172 -1.76 -9.78 -10.79
CA ARG A 172 -3.07 -9.20 -10.50
C ARG A 172 -3.99 -10.31 -10.02
N ASN A 173 -4.64 -10.09 -8.90
CA ASN A 173 -5.58 -11.03 -8.28
C ASN A 173 -6.96 -10.92 -8.93
N VAL A 174 -6.99 -11.13 -10.25
CA VAL A 174 -8.17 -10.94 -11.10
C VAL A 174 -8.21 -12.04 -12.15
N CYS A 175 -9.29 -12.81 -12.17
CA CYS A 175 -9.52 -13.86 -13.15
C CYS A 175 -9.63 -13.28 -14.56
N ARG A 176 -8.89 -13.87 -15.50
CA ARG A 176 -8.88 -13.47 -16.92
C ARG A 176 -10.20 -13.67 -17.66
N HIS A 177 -11.13 -14.45 -17.12
CA HIS A 177 -12.44 -14.69 -17.74
C HIS A 177 -13.36 -13.46 -17.63
N ARG A 178 -13.80 -13.13 -16.41
CA ARG A 178 -14.79 -12.06 -16.15
C ARG A 178 -14.43 -11.17 -14.96
N GLY A 179 -13.15 -11.14 -14.60
CA GLY A 179 -12.64 -10.18 -13.61
C GLY A 179 -12.94 -10.51 -12.14
N ALA A 180 -13.39 -11.73 -11.82
CA ALA A 180 -13.58 -12.13 -10.43
C ALA A 180 -12.25 -12.14 -9.67
N GLN A 181 -12.25 -11.65 -8.43
CA GLN A 181 -11.14 -11.81 -7.50
C GLN A 181 -10.86 -13.31 -7.27
N LEU A 182 -9.59 -13.72 -7.30
CA LEU A 182 -9.21 -15.13 -7.21
C LEU A 182 -9.05 -15.59 -5.76
N LEU A 183 -8.35 -14.79 -4.97
CA LEU A 183 -8.05 -15.06 -3.57
C LEU A 183 -8.55 -13.91 -2.70
N GLU A 184 -9.15 -14.22 -1.57
CA GLU A 184 -9.44 -13.20 -0.57
C GLU A 184 -8.16 -12.62 0.02
N ARG A 185 -8.28 -11.40 0.57
CA ARG A 185 -7.18 -10.75 1.29
C ARG A 185 -6.66 -11.67 2.41
N GLY A 186 -5.34 -11.68 2.60
CA GLY A 186 -4.66 -12.50 3.58
C GLY A 186 -3.69 -13.48 2.93
N GLY A 187 -3.23 -14.47 3.69
CA GLY A 187 -2.27 -15.46 3.19
C GLY A 187 -2.64 -16.88 3.57
N GLY A 188 -2.07 -17.82 2.84
CA GLY A 188 -2.34 -19.24 3.03
C GLY A 188 -1.39 -20.09 2.19
N ARG A 189 -1.80 -21.33 1.89
CA ARG A 189 -1.07 -22.23 0.99
C ARG A 189 -2.01 -22.75 -0.08
N LEU A 190 -1.55 -22.78 -1.32
CA LEU A 190 -2.29 -23.27 -2.48
C LEU A 190 -1.44 -24.26 -3.29
N LYS A 191 -2.13 -25.13 -4.05
CA LYS A 191 -1.52 -25.92 -5.12
C LYS A 191 -1.82 -25.33 -6.50
N THR A 192 -3.01 -24.76 -6.64
CA THR A 192 -3.52 -24.11 -7.84
C THR A 192 -4.38 -22.92 -7.42
N ILE A 193 -4.52 -21.92 -8.27
CA ILE A 193 -5.38 -20.76 -8.05
C ILE A 193 -6.71 -21.03 -8.76
N ARG A 194 -7.78 -21.28 -8.01
CA ARG A 194 -9.10 -21.58 -8.58
C ARG A 194 -10.04 -20.39 -8.43
N CYS A 195 -10.52 -19.87 -9.54
CA CYS A 195 -11.50 -18.78 -9.57
C CYS A 195 -12.81 -19.21 -8.88
N PRO A 196 -13.31 -18.44 -7.90
CA PRO A 196 -14.54 -18.78 -7.19
C PRO A 196 -15.80 -18.65 -8.05
N TYR A 197 -15.73 -17.93 -9.18
CA TYR A 197 -16.90 -17.66 -10.01
C TYR A 197 -17.25 -18.84 -10.93
N HIS A 198 -16.33 -19.24 -11.82
CA HIS A 198 -16.58 -20.29 -12.82
C HIS A 198 -15.49 -21.38 -12.82
N CYS A 199 -14.70 -21.47 -11.75
CA CYS A 199 -13.72 -22.54 -11.57
C CYS A 199 -12.61 -22.61 -12.64
N TRP A 200 -12.32 -21.51 -13.34
CA TRP A 200 -11.07 -21.38 -14.09
C TRP A 200 -9.91 -21.61 -13.12
N THR A 201 -9.04 -22.54 -13.46
CA THR A 201 -7.97 -22.98 -12.58
C THR A 201 -6.63 -22.66 -13.21
N TYR A 202 -5.81 -21.91 -12.47
CA TYR A 202 -4.47 -21.53 -12.87
C TYR A 202 -3.45 -22.30 -12.04
N SER A 203 -2.28 -22.56 -12.62
CA SER A 203 -1.13 -23.04 -11.87
C SER A 203 -0.60 -21.95 -10.92
N ASP A 204 0.30 -22.32 -10.02
CA ASP A 204 1.09 -21.40 -9.20
C ASP A 204 2.06 -20.52 -10.03
N ALA A 205 2.37 -20.93 -11.26
CA ALA A 205 3.05 -20.12 -12.27
C ALA A 205 2.09 -19.21 -13.07
N GLY A 206 0.78 -19.23 -12.79
CA GLY A 206 -0.24 -18.37 -13.40
C GLY A 206 -0.76 -18.83 -14.76
N GLN A 207 -0.37 -20.01 -15.24
CA GLN A 207 -0.86 -20.56 -16.51
C GLN A 207 -2.29 -21.09 -16.34
N LEU A 208 -3.17 -20.85 -17.31
CA LEU A 208 -4.52 -21.41 -17.28
C LEU A 208 -4.44 -22.91 -17.58
N MET A 209 -4.78 -23.72 -16.57
CA MET A 209 -4.73 -25.19 -16.65
C MET A 209 -6.07 -25.79 -17.08
N HIS A 210 -7.17 -25.18 -16.64
CA HIS A 210 -8.51 -25.70 -16.88
C HIS A 210 -9.55 -24.58 -16.94
N ALA A 211 -10.33 -24.56 -18.01
CA ALA A 211 -11.52 -23.74 -18.19
C ALA A 211 -12.72 -24.68 -18.41
N PRO A 212 -13.63 -24.83 -17.43
CA PRO A 212 -14.76 -25.75 -17.55
C PRO A 212 -15.61 -25.48 -18.80
N TRP A 213 -15.98 -26.56 -19.50
CA TRP A 213 -16.88 -26.57 -20.67
C TRP A 213 -16.40 -25.82 -21.92
N PHE A 214 -15.10 -25.47 -22.00
CA PHE A 214 -14.49 -24.98 -23.25
C PHE A 214 -14.13 -26.13 -24.21
N GLY A 215 -14.01 -27.37 -23.74
CA GLY A 215 -13.82 -28.56 -24.58
C GLY A 215 -12.61 -28.45 -25.51
N GLU A 216 -12.79 -28.85 -26.77
CA GLU A 216 -11.83 -28.70 -27.88
C GLU A 216 -12.26 -27.55 -28.82
N ASP A 217 -12.81 -26.46 -28.28
CA ASP A 217 -13.12 -25.26 -29.09
C ASP A 217 -11.84 -24.80 -29.81
N PRO A 218 -11.79 -24.85 -31.15
CA PRO A 218 -10.57 -24.57 -31.91
C PRO A 218 -10.13 -23.10 -31.81
N ASP A 219 -11.04 -22.20 -31.43
CA ASP A 219 -10.76 -20.78 -31.28
C ASP A 219 -10.31 -20.43 -29.84
N PHE A 220 -10.32 -21.39 -28.91
CA PHE A 220 -9.88 -21.20 -27.54
C PHE A 220 -8.53 -21.87 -27.27
N ASN A 221 -7.51 -21.04 -27.09
CA ASN A 221 -6.21 -21.49 -26.59
C ASN A 221 -5.99 -21.00 -25.15
N ALA A 222 -5.87 -21.94 -24.21
CA ALA A 222 -5.65 -21.61 -22.80
C ALA A 222 -4.36 -20.81 -22.55
N ALA A 223 -3.35 -20.98 -23.40
CA ALA A 223 -2.08 -20.25 -23.30
C ALA A 223 -2.23 -18.73 -23.55
N ASP A 224 -3.33 -18.27 -24.14
CA ASP A 224 -3.59 -16.84 -24.37
C ASP A 224 -4.13 -16.13 -23.12
N TRP A 225 -4.51 -16.90 -22.09
CA TRP A 225 -5.21 -16.40 -20.90
C TRP A 225 -4.48 -16.66 -19.57
N PRO A 226 -3.16 -16.46 -19.45
CA PRO A 226 -2.46 -16.59 -18.17
C PRO A 226 -2.86 -15.44 -17.24
N LEU A 227 -2.66 -15.60 -15.93
CA LEU A 227 -2.75 -14.48 -15.00
C LEU A 227 -1.78 -13.36 -15.40
N GLU A 228 -2.22 -12.12 -15.25
CA GLU A 228 -1.37 -10.96 -15.54
C GLU A 228 -0.29 -10.86 -14.46
N ARG A 229 0.96 -11.10 -14.85
CA ARG A 229 2.12 -10.99 -13.97
C ARG A 229 2.41 -9.54 -13.65
N ILE A 230 2.87 -9.31 -12.42
CA ILE A 230 3.32 -8.00 -11.96
C ILE A 230 4.69 -8.15 -11.26
N PRO A 231 5.53 -7.10 -11.23
CA PRO A 231 6.81 -7.14 -10.53
C PRO A 231 6.67 -7.45 -9.04
N VAL A 232 7.61 -8.26 -8.53
CA VAL A 232 7.74 -8.63 -7.12
C VAL A 232 9.21 -8.70 -6.78
N ASP A 233 9.56 -8.24 -5.58
CA ASP A 233 10.93 -8.28 -5.09
C ASP A 233 10.93 -8.27 -3.55
N THR A 234 12.08 -8.52 -2.95
CA THR A 234 12.26 -8.51 -1.50
C THR A 234 13.44 -7.66 -1.09
N TRP A 235 13.30 -6.96 0.03
CA TRP A 235 14.41 -6.25 0.65
C TRP A 235 14.41 -6.52 2.15
N ARG A 236 15.50 -7.15 2.63
CA ARG A 236 15.76 -7.39 4.07
C ARG A 236 14.57 -7.97 4.85
N GLY A 237 13.93 -9.01 4.30
CA GLY A 237 12.80 -9.70 4.93
C GLY A 237 11.43 -9.06 4.67
N LEU A 238 11.36 -7.97 3.91
CA LEU A 238 10.13 -7.30 3.49
C LEU A 238 9.82 -7.65 2.03
N LEU A 239 8.54 -7.84 1.72
CA LEU A 239 8.03 -8.20 0.40
C LEU A 239 7.41 -6.99 -0.27
N PHE A 240 7.78 -6.72 -1.52
CA PHE A 240 7.27 -5.61 -2.31
C PHE A 240 6.69 -6.10 -3.63
N VAL A 241 5.68 -5.37 -4.11
CA VAL A 241 5.11 -5.55 -5.45
C VAL A 241 4.88 -4.20 -6.10
N ALA A 242 4.86 -4.17 -7.43
CA ALA A 242 4.47 -2.99 -8.19
C ALA A 242 3.57 -3.44 -9.34
N VAL A 243 2.87 -2.51 -10.01
CA VAL A 243 2.07 -2.84 -11.21
C VAL A 243 2.84 -2.48 -12.47
N ASP A 244 3.33 -1.25 -12.54
CA ASP A 244 4.14 -0.73 -13.66
C ASP A 244 5.20 0.24 -13.10
N PRO A 245 6.18 -0.25 -12.34
CA PRO A 245 7.10 0.59 -11.59
C PRO A 245 7.95 1.45 -12.54
N ALA A 246 8.13 2.72 -12.20
CA ALA A 246 8.96 3.64 -12.97
C ALA A 246 10.47 3.37 -12.80
N GLU A 247 10.85 2.71 -11.72
CA GLU A 247 12.24 2.42 -11.32
C GLU A 247 12.33 1.05 -10.63
N SER A 248 13.54 0.51 -10.45
CA SER A 248 13.75 -0.72 -9.68
C SER A 248 13.48 -0.51 -8.18
N LEU A 249 13.23 -1.59 -7.42
CA LEU A 249 13.04 -1.48 -5.97
C LEU A 249 14.26 -0.86 -5.29
N GLY A 250 15.47 -1.22 -5.74
CA GLY A 250 16.72 -0.72 -5.19
C GLY A 250 16.94 0.79 -5.40
N GLU A 251 16.45 1.35 -6.51
CA GLU A 251 16.41 2.80 -6.76
C GLU A 251 15.34 3.47 -5.90
N GLN A 252 14.13 2.90 -5.84
CA GLN A 252 13.05 3.48 -5.03
C GLN A 252 13.36 3.50 -3.53
N LEU A 253 14.07 2.49 -3.01
CA LEU A 253 14.49 2.48 -1.60
C LEU A 253 15.45 3.63 -1.28
N GLY A 254 16.20 4.14 -2.26
CA GLY A 254 17.09 5.29 -2.13
C GLY A 254 17.99 5.20 -0.89
N ALA A 255 18.00 6.27 -0.10
CA ALA A 255 18.81 6.40 1.10
C ALA A 255 18.42 5.43 2.23
N ALA A 256 17.25 4.77 2.16
CA ALA A 256 16.83 3.80 3.18
C ALA A 256 17.78 2.59 3.27
N ARG A 257 18.47 2.27 2.17
CA ARG A 257 19.45 1.18 2.11
C ARG A 257 20.60 1.47 3.09
N GLU A 258 21.21 2.64 2.97
CA GLU A 258 22.33 3.06 3.82
C GLU A 258 21.87 3.39 5.26
N ALA A 259 20.70 4.03 5.42
CA ALA A 259 20.20 4.48 6.72
C ALA A 259 19.84 3.34 7.70
N LEU A 260 19.75 2.11 7.20
CA LEU A 260 19.42 0.92 7.99
C LEU A 260 20.55 -0.12 7.98
N ASP A 261 21.69 0.12 7.34
CA ASP A 261 22.80 -0.84 7.25
C ASP A 261 23.34 -1.27 8.63
N ASP A 262 23.23 -0.42 9.64
CA ASP A 262 23.67 -0.69 11.01
C ASP A 262 22.68 -1.55 11.84
N VAL A 263 21.49 -1.84 11.31
CA VAL A 263 20.43 -2.58 12.01
C VAL A 263 20.07 -3.82 11.22
N GLY A 264 20.27 -5.02 11.78
CA GLY A 264 19.96 -6.32 11.15
C GLY A 264 18.47 -6.65 11.05
N ILE A 265 17.65 -5.82 10.39
CA ILE A 265 16.18 -5.96 10.37
C ILE A 265 15.68 -7.30 9.79
N GLU A 266 16.44 -7.94 8.91
CA GLU A 266 16.12 -9.25 8.34
C GLU A 266 16.15 -10.40 9.36
N SER A 267 16.76 -10.17 10.53
CA SER A 267 16.80 -11.15 11.61
C SER A 267 15.50 -11.19 12.44
N TYR A 268 14.66 -10.16 12.36
CA TYR A 268 13.42 -10.10 13.13
C TYR A 268 12.33 -10.97 12.50
N GLY A 269 11.67 -11.76 13.35
CA GLY A 269 10.53 -12.58 12.95
C GLY A 269 9.23 -11.79 12.98
N HIS A 270 8.36 -12.01 11.99
CA HIS A 270 7.00 -11.44 11.99
C HIS A 270 6.17 -11.99 13.16
N GLY A 271 5.67 -11.10 14.01
CA GLY A 271 4.80 -11.42 15.12
C GLY A 271 3.33 -11.33 14.76
N GLU A 272 2.87 -10.14 14.36
CA GLU A 272 1.46 -9.90 14.04
C GLU A 272 1.26 -8.77 13.03
N THR A 273 0.11 -8.79 12.36
CA THR A 273 -0.34 -7.71 11.49
C THR A 273 -1.58 -7.05 12.10
N VAL A 274 -1.55 -5.74 12.30
CA VAL A 274 -2.68 -4.95 12.81
C VAL A 274 -3.14 -3.96 11.75
N ARG A 275 -4.46 -3.78 11.65
CA ARG A 275 -5.08 -2.87 10.68
C ARG A 275 -5.96 -1.87 11.40
N VAL A 276 -5.82 -0.61 11.02
CA VAL A 276 -6.58 0.49 11.58
C VAL A 276 -6.98 1.42 10.44
N GLU A 277 -8.19 1.97 10.52
CA GLU A 277 -8.73 2.85 9.49
C GLU A 277 -9.18 4.16 10.10
N PHE A 278 -9.10 5.24 9.33
CA PHE A 278 -9.53 6.56 9.75
C PHE A 278 -10.01 7.41 8.55
N GLU A 279 -10.80 8.44 8.84
CA GLU A 279 -11.48 9.31 7.87
C GLU A 279 -10.60 10.51 7.49
N ALA A 280 -9.48 10.24 6.82
CA ALA A 280 -8.70 11.27 6.14
C ALA A 280 -7.97 10.73 4.91
N ASN A 281 -7.60 11.65 4.02
CA ASN A 281 -6.71 11.38 2.90
C ASN A 281 -5.35 10.85 3.39
N TRP A 282 -4.77 9.90 2.66
CA TRP A 282 -3.49 9.26 3.01
C TRP A 282 -2.33 10.24 3.18
N LYS A 283 -2.36 11.36 2.42
CA LYS A 283 -1.34 12.41 2.51
C LYS A 283 -1.43 13.20 3.81
N VAL A 284 -2.63 13.34 4.41
CA VAL A 284 -2.77 14.03 5.71
C VAL A 284 -2.00 13.28 6.80
N TYR A 285 -2.07 11.95 6.79
CA TYR A 285 -1.30 11.13 7.72
C TYR A 285 0.19 11.11 7.37
N THR A 286 0.54 11.19 6.09
CA THR A 286 1.94 11.36 5.69
C THR A 286 2.50 12.69 6.22
N ASP A 287 1.79 13.81 5.99
CA ASP A 287 2.18 15.13 6.48
C ASP A 287 2.37 15.14 8.00
N ASN A 288 1.44 14.53 8.75
CA ASN A 288 1.53 14.36 10.20
C ASN A 288 2.71 13.46 10.62
N PHE A 289 3.02 12.39 9.89
CA PHE A 289 4.13 11.50 10.24
C PHE A 289 5.48 12.14 9.98
N VAL A 290 5.68 12.91 8.90
CA VAL A 290 7.02 13.39 8.46
C VAL A 290 7.49 14.67 9.18
N GLU A 291 6.98 14.93 10.38
CA GLU A 291 7.32 16.08 11.23
C GLU A 291 7.18 15.73 12.71
N GLY A 292 7.81 16.53 13.58
CA GLY A 292 7.71 16.37 15.03
C GLY A 292 7.03 17.55 15.74
N TYR A 293 6.54 18.54 15.01
CA TYR A 293 5.98 19.77 15.54
C TYR A 293 4.75 19.54 16.43
N HIS A 294 3.91 18.58 16.09
CA HIS A 294 2.69 18.26 16.86
C HIS A 294 2.96 17.47 18.15
N ILE A 295 4.14 16.84 18.29
CA ILE A 295 4.46 15.90 19.38
C ILE A 295 4.18 16.51 20.77
N PRO A 296 4.64 17.74 21.11
CA PRO A 296 4.39 18.30 22.45
C PRO A 296 2.91 18.57 22.75
N GLY A 297 2.08 18.72 21.73
CA GLY A 297 0.66 19.07 21.89
C GLY A 297 -0.27 17.87 21.90
N ILE A 298 0.00 16.85 21.08
CA ILE A 298 -0.91 15.71 20.85
C ILE A 298 -0.45 14.45 21.61
N HIS A 299 0.86 14.26 21.79
CA HIS A 299 1.42 13.05 22.38
C HIS A 299 2.16 13.34 23.70
N PRO A 300 1.47 13.69 24.80
CA PRO A 300 2.13 14.06 26.05
C PRO A 300 3.01 12.94 26.62
N GLU A 301 2.56 11.67 26.51
CA GLU A 301 3.34 10.51 26.96
C GLU A 301 4.58 10.29 26.08
N PHE A 302 4.43 10.35 24.76
CA PHE A 302 5.55 10.21 23.83
C PHE A 302 6.55 11.36 24.00
N HIS A 303 6.08 12.59 24.11
CA HIS A 303 6.91 13.77 24.34
C HIS A 303 7.72 13.65 25.64
N ALA A 304 7.11 13.17 26.73
CA ALA A 304 7.81 12.94 28.00
C ALA A 304 8.94 11.91 27.86
N SER A 305 8.77 10.97 26.92
CA SER A 305 9.64 9.83 26.72
C SER A 305 10.87 10.17 25.86
N VAL A 306 10.82 11.14 24.95
CA VAL A 306 11.94 11.53 24.06
C VAL A 306 12.65 12.82 24.49
N ASP A 307 13.91 13.00 24.11
CA ASP A 307 14.53 14.33 24.13
C ASP A 307 14.12 15.17 22.91
N PHE A 308 12.99 15.87 23.05
CA PHE A 308 12.40 16.65 21.97
C PHE A 308 13.28 17.82 21.47
N GLU A 309 14.14 18.39 22.31
CA GLU A 309 15.04 19.48 21.88
C GLU A 309 16.06 18.98 20.85
N GLN A 310 16.40 17.70 20.93
CA GLN A 310 17.26 16.99 20.01
C GLN A 310 16.50 16.26 18.91
N PHE A 311 15.18 16.41 18.82
CA PHE A 311 14.40 15.86 17.71
C PHE A 311 14.86 16.48 16.39
N ARG A 312 15.15 15.66 15.39
CA ARG A 312 15.58 16.07 14.05
C ARG A 312 14.75 15.36 13.00
N THR A 313 14.48 16.08 11.92
CA THR A 313 13.84 15.55 10.71
C THR A 313 14.73 15.91 9.54
N THR A 314 15.19 14.91 8.80
CA THR A 314 16.03 15.08 7.61
C THR A 314 15.39 14.37 6.45
N ALA A 315 15.35 15.03 5.29
CA ALA A 315 14.89 14.42 4.05
C ALA A 315 16.08 14.15 3.12
N SER A 316 16.02 13.03 2.43
CA SER A 316 17.05 12.51 1.54
C SER A 316 16.39 11.73 0.40
N ASP A 317 17.17 11.08 -0.46
CA ASP A 317 16.64 10.34 -1.60
C ASP A 317 15.63 9.26 -1.16
N ASN A 318 14.35 9.48 -1.51
CA ASN A 318 13.20 8.62 -1.17
C ASN A 318 12.94 8.36 0.32
N LEU A 319 13.54 9.14 1.21
CA LEU A 319 13.52 8.88 2.66
C LEU A 319 13.39 10.17 3.47
N VAL A 320 12.44 10.20 4.39
CA VAL A 320 12.44 11.12 5.54
C VAL A 320 12.83 10.34 6.78
N THR A 321 13.85 10.81 7.48
CA THR A 321 14.33 10.24 8.74
C THR A 321 14.00 11.19 9.87
N MET A 322 13.42 10.64 10.94
CA MET A 322 13.21 11.34 12.21
C MET A 322 14.02 10.66 13.28
N THR A 323 14.80 11.45 14.03
CA THR A 323 15.58 10.95 15.15
C THR A 323 15.34 11.76 16.41
N ALA A 324 15.33 11.08 17.55
CA ALA A 324 15.31 11.69 18.87
C ALA A 324 16.05 10.80 19.86
N PRO A 325 17.01 11.32 20.65
CA PRO A 325 17.63 10.53 21.71
C PRO A 325 16.55 9.99 22.66
N PRO A 326 16.52 8.66 22.90
CA PRO A 326 15.56 8.10 23.84
C PRO A 326 15.96 8.48 25.27
N ARG A 327 14.98 8.75 26.14
CA ARG A 327 15.21 8.82 27.59
C ARG A 327 15.06 7.43 28.23
N ASP A 328 15.55 7.27 29.45
CA ASP A 328 15.43 6.01 30.20
C ASP A 328 13.97 5.54 30.26
N GLY A 329 13.72 4.29 29.86
CA GLY A 329 12.38 3.67 29.86
C GLY A 329 11.60 3.75 28.54
N LEU A 330 12.13 4.40 27.50
CA LEU A 330 11.53 4.38 26.17
C LEU A 330 11.63 3.00 25.52
N PHE A 331 10.52 2.54 24.95
CA PHE A 331 10.57 1.35 24.10
C PHE A 331 11.10 1.68 22.69
N TYR A 332 10.88 2.89 22.15
CA TYR A 332 11.46 3.26 20.85
C TYR A 332 12.97 3.52 20.94
N LEU A 333 13.69 3.16 19.88
CA LEU A 333 15.12 3.47 19.71
C LEU A 333 15.37 4.86 19.14
N GLY A 334 14.33 5.70 19.08
CA GLY A 334 14.49 7.08 18.65
C GLY A 334 14.74 7.24 17.15
N ARG A 335 14.35 6.26 16.33
CA ARG A 335 14.57 6.23 14.87
C ARG A 335 13.28 5.84 14.17
N TRP A 336 12.73 6.78 13.41
CA TRP A 336 11.54 6.59 12.58
C TRP A 336 11.86 7.00 11.15
N TYR A 337 11.32 6.25 10.21
CA TYR A 337 11.57 6.42 8.80
C TYR A 337 10.23 6.47 8.08
N TRP A 338 10.09 7.42 7.16
CA TRP A 338 9.07 7.41 6.12
C TRP A 338 9.74 7.24 4.76
N MET A 339 9.23 6.32 3.95
CA MET A 339 9.81 5.94 2.67
C MET A 339 8.79 6.13 1.56
N TRP A 340 9.30 6.58 0.42
CA TRP A 340 8.47 6.82 -0.75
C TRP A 340 7.81 5.53 -1.26
N PRO A 341 6.52 5.57 -1.67
CA PRO A 341 5.62 6.72 -1.60
C PRO A 341 4.74 6.82 -0.35
N ASN A 342 4.62 5.76 0.47
CA ASN A 342 3.57 5.68 1.48
C ASN A 342 3.78 4.58 2.54
N TRP A 343 5.00 4.35 3.00
CA TRP A 343 5.22 3.37 4.08
C TRP A 343 6.26 3.85 5.09
N THR A 344 6.18 3.32 6.31
CA THR A 344 7.03 3.70 7.42
C THR A 344 7.72 2.51 8.05
N LEU A 345 8.82 2.78 8.75
CA LEU A 345 9.54 1.83 9.58
C LEU A 345 9.95 2.52 10.89
N SER A 346 9.64 1.91 12.02
CA SER A 346 10.00 2.44 13.35
C SER A 346 10.74 1.39 14.15
N LEU A 347 11.86 1.77 14.76
CA LEU A 347 12.68 0.87 15.56
C LEU A 347 12.34 0.98 17.05
N PHE A 348 12.23 -0.17 17.72
CA PHE A 348 12.05 -0.26 19.16
C PHE A 348 12.93 -1.35 19.77
N SER A 349 13.08 -1.32 21.09
CA SER A 349 13.86 -2.31 21.84
C SER A 349 13.31 -3.71 21.59
N GLY A 350 14.13 -4.58 20.99
CA GLY A 350 13.77 -5.95 20.65
C GLY A 350 12.99 -6.13 19.35
N GLY A 351 12.88 -5.11 18.47
CA GLY A 351 12.24 -5.28 17.17
C GLY A 351 11.98 -4.01 16.36
N MET A 352 11.01 -4.11 15.46
CA MET A 352 10.57 -3.01 14.62
C MET A 352 9.09 -3.14 14.26
N ASN A 353 8.50 -2.05 13.77
CA ASN A 353 7.28 -2.13 12.98
C ASN A 353 7.49 -1.53 11.60
N THR A 354 6.71 -2.00 10.64
CA THR A 354 6.48 -1.31 9.38
C THR A 354 5.01 -0.95 9.26
N SER A 355 4.66 0.15 8.61
CA SER A 355 3.28 0.44 8.24
C SER A 355 3.15 0.83 6.78
N ARG A 356 2.15 0.30 6.07
CA ARG A 356 1.73 0.87 4.77
C ARG A 356 0.53 1.77 4.97
N ILE A 357 0.65 3.01 4.52
CA ILE A 357 -0.42 4.01 4.49
C ILE A 357 -1.24 3.75 3.22
N ASN A 358 -2.24 2.89 3.33
CA ASN A 358 -3.02 2.36 2.21
C ASN A 358 -4.27 3.21 1.95
N PRO A 359 -4.33 3.98 0.84
CA PRO A 359 -5.53 4.76 0.53
C PRO A 359 -6.70 3.86 0.12
N LEU A 360 -7.84 4.03 0.80
CA LEU A 360 -9.11 3.38 0.45
C LEU A 360 -10.02 4.30 -0.39
N GLY A 361 -9.83 5.61 -0.29
CA GLY A 361 -10.58 6.65 -0.98
C GLY A 361 -9.89 8.02 -0.87
N PRO A 362 -10.51 9.08 -1.41
CA PRO A 362 -10.00 10.46 -1.24
C PRO A 362 -10.02 10.91 0.23
N ASP A 363 -10.87 10.32 1.06
CA ASP A 363 -11.19 10.71 2.43
C ASP A 363 -11.04 9.56 3.45
N ARG A 364 -10.49 8.41 3.03
CA ARG A 364 -10.35 7.23 3.88
C ARG A 364 -9.03 6.50 3.63
N THR A 365 -8.37 6.15 4.73
CA THR A 365 -7.05 5.48 4.73
C THR A 365 -7.05 4.31 5.71
N GLU A 366 -6.38 3.23 5.33
CA GLU A 366 -6.04 2.09 6.19
C GLU A 366 -4.53 2.13 6.47
N LEU A 367 -4.12 1.98 7.73
CA LEU A 367 -2.74 1.64 8.07
C LEU A 367 -2.65 0.13 8.28
N ILE A 368 -1.72 -0.50 7.58
CA ILE A 368 -1.42 -1.92 7.73
C ILE A 368 -0.07 -2.01 8.43
N TYR A 369 -0.10 -2.26 9.74
CA TYR A 369 1.09 -2.45 10.55
C TYR A 369 1.50 -3.91 10.58
N ASP A 370 2.78 -4.18 10.36
CA ASP A 370 3.41 -5.45 10.67
C ASP A 370 4.45 -5.23 11.78
N PHE A 371 4.35 -6.01 12.85
CA PHE A 371 5.29 -5.98 13.96
C PHE A 371 6.25 -7.15 13.87
N TYR A 372 7.53 -6.87 14.05
CA TYR A 372 8.63 -7.82 13.96
C TYR A 372 9.44 -7.78 15.25
N PHE A 373 9.86 -8.95 15.73
CA PHE A 373 10.53 -9.10 17.01
C PHE A 373 11.73 -10.04 16.88
N GLU A 374 12.76 -9.78 17.68
CA GLU A 374 13.92 -10.66 17.81
C GLU A 374 13.54 -12.02 18.45
N ASP A 375 12.72 -12.00 19.50
CA ASP A 375 12.25 -13.21 20.18
C ASP A 375 10.74 -13.41 20.01
N LEU A 376 10.38 -14.49 19.31
CA LEU A 376 9.01 -14.97 19.11
C LEU A 376 8.59 -16.08 20.10
N GLY A 377 9.43 -16.40 21.08
CA GLY A 377 9.18 -17.41 22.10
C GLY A 377 7.88 -17.16 22.89
N ALA A 378 7.33 -18.23 23.48
CA ALA A 378 6.10 -18.14 24.26
C ALA A 378 6.25 -17.25 25.51
N GLY A 379 7.46 -17.19 26.10
CA GLY A 379 7.75 -16.38 27.29
C GLY A 379 7.63 -14.88 27.07
N THR A 380 7.87 -14.40 25.85
CA THR A 380 7.85 -12.97 25.48
C THR A 380 6.50 -12.50 24.93
N ALA A 381 5.51 -13.39 24.79
CA ALA A 381 4.20 -13.07 24.19
C ALA A 381 3.48 -11.88 24.86
N LYS A 382 3.48 -11.81 26.20
CA LYS A 382 2.85 -10.69 26.94
C LYS A 382 3.58 -9.36 26.72
N SER A 383 4.91 -9.40 26.62
CA SER A 383 5.72 -8.21 26.35
C SER A 383 5.46 -7.71 24.93
N ARG A 384 5.47 -8.61 23.92
CA ARG A 384 5.15 -8.26 22.53
C ARG A 384 3.77 -7.61 22.40
N ALA A 385 2.74 -8.22 22.99
CA ALA A 385 1.38 -7.67 22.96
C ALA A 385 1.30 -6.26 23.59
N ARG A 386 2.07 -6.02 24.67
CA ARG A 386 2.17 -4.69 25.28
C ARG A 386 2.84 -3.69 24.34
N THR A 387 3.96 -4.07 23.72
CA THR A 387 4.65 -3.22 22.74
C THR A 387 3.72 -2.85 21.59
N VAL A 388 2.99 -3.82 21.03
CA VAL A 388 2.01 -3.55 19.96
C VAL A 388 0.92 -2.58 20.43
N ALA A 389 0.33 -2.80 21.61
CA ALA A 389 -0.69 -1.91 22.15
C ALA A 389 -0.16 -0.47 22.32
N GLN A 390 1.02 -0.29 22.92
CA GLN A 390 1.64 1.02 23.14
C GLN A 390 1.94 1.76 21.83
N ASN A 391 2.43 1.06 20.80
CA ASN A 391 2.63 1.68 19.48
C ASN A 391 1.29 2.16 18.89
N LEU A 392 0.25 1.33 18.99
CA LEU A 392 -1.06 1.64 18.41
C LEU A 392 -1.80 2.76 19.16
N ASP A 393 -1.57 2.91 20.46
CA ASP A 393 -2.18 3.98 21.23
C ASP A 393 -1.66 5.35 20.79
N VAL A 394 -0.35 5.50 20.61
CA VAL A 394 0.26 6.72 20.03
C VAL A 394 -0.31 7.03 18.64
N VAL A 395 -0.38 6.02 17.77
CA VAL A 395 -0.91 6.18 16.40
C VAL A 395 -2.38 6.60 16.40
N ARG A 396 -3.20 6.13 17.34
CA ARG A 396 -4.63 6.49 17.42
C ARG A 396 -4.85 7.93 17.88
N GLU A 397 -3.90 8.52 18.62
CA GLU A 397 -3.98 9.93 19.01
C GLU A 397 -3.95 10.85 17.77
N ASP A 398 -3.23 10.47 16.71
CA ASP A 398 -3.17 11.21 15.45
C ASP A 398 -4.48 11.21 14.65
N PHE A 399 -5.31 10.18 14.81
CA PHE A 399 -6.48 10.01 13.94
C PHE A 399 -7.50 11.12 14.14
N GLY A 400 -7.65 11.60 15.38
CA GLY A 400 -8.55 12.70 15.70
C GLY A 400 -8.17 13.98 14.97
N ILE A 401 -6.88 14.34 14.99
CA ILE A 401 -6.39 15.54 14.31
C ILE A 401 -6.42 15.36 12.80
N CYS A 402 -6.01 14.20 12.27
CA CYS A 402 -6.05 13.92 10.83
C CYS A 402 -7.46 14.05 10.25
N ALA A 403 -8.45 13.43 10.90
CA ALA A 403 -9.84 13.48 10.45
C ALA A 403 -10.42 14.89 10.55
N SER A 404 -10.10 15.63 11.61
CA SER A 404 -10.52 17.03 11.77
C SER A 404 -9.91 17.94 10.69
N THR A 405 -8.61 17.79 10.43
CA THR A 405 -7.90 18.51 9.37
C THR A 405 -8.49 18.24 8.00
N HIS A 406 -8.77 16.97 7.67
CA HIS A 406 -9.38 16.60 6.41
C HIS A 406 -10.79 17.23 6.23
N ARG A 407 -11.63 17.22 7.27
CA ARG A 407 -12.93 17.91 7.24
C ARG A 407 -12.80 19.42 7.01
N ASN A 408 -11.75 20.06 7.55
CA ASN A 408 -11.48 21.48 7.31
C ASN A 408 -11.01 21.76 5.87
N TYR A 409 -10.27 20.84 5.25
CA TYR A 409 -9.95 20.94 3.82
C TYR A 409 -11.21 20.79 2.96
N ALA A 410 -12.09 19.84 3.30
CA ALA A 410 -13.32 19.57 2.57
C ALA A 410 -14.37 20.70 2.70
N SER A 411 -14.36 21.45 3.81
CA SER A 411 -15.30 22.56 4.03
C SER A 411 -15.01 23.80 3.17
N GLY A 412 -13.83 23.87 2.54
CA GLY A 412 -13.38 25.05 1.79
C GLY A 412 -12.93 26.22 2.68
N GLY A 413 -12.88 26.04 4.01
CA GLY A 413 -12.47 27.06 4.97
C GLY A 413 -10.95 27.29 5.07
N TYR A 414 -10.15 26.36 4.53
CA TYR A 414 -8.68 26.43 4.58
C TYR A 414 -8.08 27.07 3.32
N ARG A 415 -7.01 27.84 3.52
CA ARG A 415 -6.08 28.26 2.46
C ARG A 415 -4.67 27.82 2.87
N PRO A 416 -3.80 27.45 1.92
CA PRO A 416 -2.41 27.08 2.19
C PRO A 416 -1.72 28.02 3.18
N GLY A 417 -1.32 27.45 4.32
CA GLY A 417 -0.56 28.14 5.36
C GLY A 417 0.94 27.87 5.22
N PRO A 418 1.79 28.69 5.86
CA PRO A 418 3.23 28.50 5.84
C PRO A 418 3.65 27.24 6.61
N LEU A 419 4.64 26.51 6.08
CA LEU A 419 5.30 25.40 6.76
C LEU A 419 6.48 25.93 7.59
N SER A 420 6.66 25.37 8.77
CA SER A 420 7.77 25.66 9.68
C SER A 420 9.10 25.18 9.08
N PRO A 421 10.05 26.07 8.76
CA PRO A 421 11.35 25.66 8.25
C PRO A 421 12.17 24.88 9.28
N ARG A 422 11.79 24.93 10.56
CA ARG A 422 12.45 24.20 11.63
C ARG A 422 11.92 22.78 11.77
N HIS A 423 10.61 22.59 11.70
CA HIS A 423 9.96 21.32 12.09
C HIS A 423 9.32 20.55 10.93
N GLU A 424 9.00 21.21 9.82
CA GLU A 424 8.17 20.64 8.73
C GLU A 424 8.95 20.51 7.42
N GLN A 425 10.29 20.35 7.50
CA GLN A 425 11.13 20.12 6.33
C GLN A 425 10.77 18.80 5.62
N GLY A 426 10.40 17.76 6.37
CA GLY A 426 9.91 16.50 5.81
C GLY A 426 8.61 16.66 5.04
N VAL A 427 7.68 17.49 5.55
CA VAL A 427 6.41 17.83 4.89
C VAL A 427 6.69 18.52 3.57
N HIS A 428 7.51 19.57 3.58
CA HIS A 428 7.87 20.30 2.37
C HIS A 428 8.53 19.38 1.32
N TRP A 429 9.47 18.53 1.73
CA TRP A 429 10.13 17.59 0.83
C TRP A 429 9.13 16.59 0.22
N PHE A 430 8.26 15.99 1.05
CA PHE A 430 7.25 15.04 0.61
C PHE A 430 6.32 15.68 -0.42
N GLN A 431 5.78 16.86 -0.11
CA GLN A 431 4.85 17.58 -0.98
C GLN A 431 5.50 18.01 -2.29
N SER A 432 6.75 18.46 -2.26
CA SER A 432 7.52 18.80 -3.47
C SER A 432 7.72 17.58 -4.37
N ARG A 433 8.10 16.44 -3.79
CA ARG A 433 8.26 15.17 -4.53
C ARG A 433 6.92 14.68 -5.07
N TYR A 434 5.86 14.78 -4.28
CA TYR A 434 4.50 14.43 -4.68
C TYR A 434 4.03 15.21 -5.91
N LEU A 435 4.20 16.53 -5.91
CA LEU A 435 3.85 17.38 -7.06
C LEU A 435 4.67 17.01 -8.30
N ALA A 436 5.99 16.86 -8.14
CA ALA A 436 6.87 16.48 -9.24
C ALA A 436 6.48 15.13 -9.87
N CYS A 437 6.00 14.17 -9.06
CA CYS A 437 5.55 12.87 -9.55
C CYS A 437 4.15 12.92 -10.18
N LEU A 438 3.24 13.75 -9.67
CA LEU A 438 1.87 13.83 -10.18
C LEU A 438 1.79 14.59 -11.51
N ASP A 439 2.72 15.53 -11.74
CA ASP A 439 2.80 16.36 -12.95
C ASP A 439 3.64 15.74 -14.09
N ALA A 440 4.35 14.63 -13.83
CA ALA A 440 5.13 13.87 -14.80
C ALA A 440 4.27 12.85 -15.57
#